data_AF-A0A124IFS1-F1
#
_entry.id   AF-A0A124IFS1-F1
#
_cell.length_a   1.000
_cell.length_b   1.000
_cell.length_c   1.000
_cell.angle_alpha   90.00
_cell.angle_beta   90.00
_cell.angle_gamma   90.00
#
_symmetry.space_group_name_H-M   'P 1'
#
loop_
_entity.id
_entity.type
_entity.pdbx_description
1 polymer ?
#
loop_
_entity_poly.entity_id
_entity_poly.type
_entity_poly.pdbx_seq_one_letter_code
_entity_poly.pdbx_strand_id
1 'polypeptide(L)'
;MTEAVNTMASRLTAQVRDIAVVTTSVARGDLTRTVTVEATGELLELKLTVNTMVDQLSAFADEVTRVAREVGTEGQLGGRAQVRGVSGVWKDLTDNVNYMADNLSSQVRNIAQVTTAVAHGDLSKKIDVDARGEILELKTAINTMVDTLSSFSSEVTRVAREVGSEGQLGGQARVEGVYGTWKRLTTNVNALALNLTTQVRAIAEVASAVAQGDMSRSITVEARGEVAELKDNINLLVANLRETTRAKDWLESTLARLAALMQGHRDLMEVADLILRELTPLVNAQYGAFFLADPDEDGASLRTTAPAKGLAFIAGYRDSFAVHRASARW
;
A
#
# COMPACT_ATOMS: atom_id res chain seq x y z
N MET A 1 -1.95 12.50 102.60
CA MET A 1 -1.80 13.57 101.59
C MET A 1 -0.60 13.31 100.67
N THR A 2 0.59 13.05 101.22
CA THR A 2 1.82 12.71 100.47
C THR A 2 1.70 11.46 99.60
N GLU A 3 1.06 10.40 100.10
CA GLU A 3 0.86 9.16 99.34
C GLU A 3 -0.05 9.37 98.13
N ALA A 4 -1.17 10.08 98.30
CA ALA A 4 -2.09 10.42 97.21
C ALA A 4 -1.43 11.28 96.12
N VAL A 5 -0.58 12.25 96.51
CA VAL A 5 0.20 13.08 95.57
C VAL A 5 1.23 12.23 94.82
N ASN A 6 1.93 11.32 95.49
CA ASN A 6 2.89 10.41 94.85
C ASN A 6 2.20 9.45 93.87
N THR A 7 1.03 8.93 94.22
CA THR A 7 0.22 8.09 93.30
C THR A 7 -0.24 8.90 92.08
N MET A 8 -0.67 10.14 92.28
CA MET A 8 -1.09 11.03 91.17
C MET A 8 0.09 11.35 90.24
N ALA A 9 1.26 11.69 90.78
CA ALA A 9 2.46 11.97 90.00
C ALA A 9 2.95 10.74 89.21
N SER A 10 2.90 9.56 89.82
CA SER A 10 3.26 8.29 89.17
C SER A 10 2.32 7.97 88.01
N ARG A 11 1.00 8.16 88.20
CA ARG A 11 0.00 8.00 87.14
C ARG A 11 0.21 8.97 85.98
N LEU A 12 0.40 10.25 86.27
CA LEU A 12 0.65 11.27 85.24
C LEU A 12 1.94 10.98 84.45
N THR A 13 3.00 10.56 85.13
CA THR A 13 4.28 10.19 84.49
C THR A 13 4.10 9.01 83.55
N ALA A 14 3.35 7.97 83.96
CA ALA A 14 3.06 6.83 83.12
C ALA A 14 2.24 7.25 81.89
N GLN A 15 1.23 8.10 82.08
CA GLN A 15 0.34 8.55 81.02
C GLN A 15 1.08 9.38 79.95
N VAL A 16 1.89 10.36 80.37
CA VAL A 16 2.69 11.18 79.44
C VAL A 16 3.75 10.34 78.73
N ARG A 17 4.37 9.37 79.43
CA ARG A 17 5.35 8.48 78.82
C ARG A 17 4.73 7.61 77.72
N ASP A 18 3.52 7.09 77.91
CA ASP A 18 2.82 6.29 76.89
C ASP A 18 2.54 7.12 75.63
N ILE A 19 2.02 8.34 75.80
CA ILE A 19 1.79 9.28 74.70
C ILE A 19 3.10 9.57 73.96
N ALA A 20 4.18 9.87 74.67
CA ALA A 20 5.49 10.15 74.08
C ALA A 20 6.03 8.95 73.26
N VAL A 21 5.81 7.72 73.71
CA VAL A 21 6.20 6.51 72.97
C VAL A 21 5.40 6.41 71.67
N VAL A 22 4.09 6.62 71.71
CA VAL A 22 3.23 6.56 70.52
C VAL A 22 3.60 7.65 69.52
N THR A 23 3.77 8.91 69.96
CA THR A 23 4.18 10.00 69.05
C THR A 23 5.58 9.77 68.48
N THR A 24 6.49 9.14 69.24
CA THR A 24 7.82 8.74 68.72
C THR A 24 7.70 7.63 67.68
N SER A 25 6.81 6.66 67.86
CA SER A 25 6.52 5.61 66.87
C SER A 25 5.95 6.21 65.58
N VAL A 26 4.96 7.11 65.69
CA VAL A 26 4.38 7.82 64.54
C VAL A 26 5.45 8.61 63.79
N ALA A 27 6.33 9.32 64.49
CA ALA A 27 7.45 10.06 63.88
C ALA A 27 8.46 9.14 63.15
N ARG A 28 8.52 7.85 63.51
CA ARG A 28 9.32 6.82 62.83
C ARG A 28 8.55 6.07 61.74
N GLY A 29 7.29 6.45 61.47
CA GLY A 29 6.42 5.80 60.48
C GLY A 29 5.71 4.54 60.97
N ASP A 30 5.78 4.22 62.26
CA ASP A 30 5.03 3.11 62.86
C ASP A 30 3.66 3.60 63.34
N LEU A 31 2.63 3.31 62.55
CA LEU A 31 1.24 3.70 62.79
C LEU A 31 0.41 2.58 63.46
N THR A 32 1.06 1.50 63.90
CA THR A 32 0.36 0.35 64.51
C THR A 32 0.08 0.53 66.01
N ARG A 33 0.65 1.57 66.62
CA ARG A 33 0.61 1.79 68.08
C ARG A 33 -0.37 2.89 68.45
N THR A 34 -1.15 2.65 69.48
CA THR A 34 -2.08 3.61 70.08
C THR A 34 -1.76 3.83 71.56
N VAL A 35 -2.19 4.96 72.10
CA VAL A 35 -2.10 5.27 73.53
C VAL A 35 -3.09 4.36 74.25
N THR A 36 -2.61 3.60 75.22
CA THR A 36 -3.39 2.55 75.91
C THR A 36 -3.67 2.89 77.36
N VAL A 37 -2.79 3.66 78.01
CA VAL A 37 -2.91 4.06 79.41
C VAL A 37 -4.27 4.68 79.75
N GLU A 38 -4.83 4.34 80.91
CA GLU A 38 -6.06 4.97 81.41
C GLU A 38 -5.80 6.44 81.72
N ALA A 39 -6.67 7.33 81.24
CA ALA A 39 -6.58 8.76 81.45
C ALA A 39 -7.97 9.35 81.73
N THR A 40 -8.01 10.48 82.45
CA THR A 40 -9.24 11.20 82.81
C THR A 40 -9.04 12.70 82.59
N GLY A 41 -10.12 13.45 82.37
CA GLY A 41 -10.06 14.89 82.13
C GLY A 41 -9.28 15.23 80.85
N GLU A 42 -8.51 16.31 80.88
CA GLU A 42 -7.74 16.83 79.72
C GLU A 42 -6.79 15.79 79.09
N LEU A 43 -6.26 14.88 79.91
CA LEU A 43 -5.35 13.85 79.42
C LEU A 43 -6.07 12.74 78.64
N LEU A 44 -7.36 12.50 78.95
CA LEU A 44 -8.21 11.63 78.14
C LEU A 44 -8.46 12.27 76.77
N GLU A 45 -8.75 13.57 76.73
CA GLU A 45 -8.93 14.30 75.47
C GLU A 45 -7.65 14.26 74.62
N LEU A 46 -6.48 14.44 75.23
CA LEU A 46 -5.20 14.32 74.54
C LEU A 46 -4.97 12.90 74.00
N LYS A 47 -5.22 11.86 74.81
CA LYS A 47 -5.16 10.46 74.38
C LYS A 47 -6.04 10.21 73.16
N LEU A 48 -7.29 10.66 73.20
CA LEU A 48 -8.25 10.48 72.11
C LEU A 48 -7.82 11.23 70.85
N THR A 49 -7.30 12.45 71.00
CA THR A 49 -6.78 13.24 69.88
C THR A 49 -5.58 12.55 69.22
N VAL A 50 -4.63 12.05 70.01
CA VAL A 50 -3.45 11.34 69.49
C VAL A 50 -3.87 10.05 68.79
N ASN A 51 -4.77 9.25 69.37
CA ASN A 51 -5.25 8.02 68.74
C ASN A 51 -6.01 8.29 67.44
N THR A 52 -6.87 9.31 67.42
CA THR A 52 -7.59 9.72 66.20
C THR A 52 -6.62 10.13 65.08
N MET A 53 -5.55 10.85 65.44
CA MET A 53 -4.49 11.21 64.48
C MET A 53 -3.78 9.96 63.94
N VAL A 54 -3.44 8.98 64.80
CA VAL A 54 -2.82 7.72 64.36
C VAL A 54 -3.74 6.95 63.42
N ASP A 55 -5.03 6.84 63.76
CA ASP A 55 -6.01 6.13 62.94
C ASP A 55 -6.17 6.78 61.55
N GLN A 56 -6.23 8.11 61.49
CA GLN A 56 -6.31 8.86 60.23
C GLN A 56 -5.05 8.68 59.37
N LEU A 57 -3.87 8.74 59.99
CA LEU A 57 -2.59 8.50 59.33
C LEU A 57 -2.51 7.08 58.77
N SER A 58 -2.90 6.07 59.55
CA SER A 58 -2.86 4.67 59.13
C SER A 58 -3.81 4.44 57.95
N ALA A 59 -5.04 4.93 58.06
CA ALA A 59 -6.03 4.81 56.98
C ALA A 59 -5.58 5.50 55.69
N PHE A 60 -4.93 6.67 55.79
CA PHE A 60 -4.37 7.35 54.62
C PHE A 60 -3.20 6.56 54.01
N ALA A 61 -2.27 6.05 54.82
CA ALA A 61 -1.12 5.29 54.35
C ALA A 61 -1.54 4.00 53.63
N ASP A 62 -2.50 3.27 54.20
CA ASP A 62 -3.07 2.07 53.59
C ASP A 62 -3.70 2.40 52.23
N GLU A 63 -4.45 3.49 52.16
CA GLU A 63 -5.18 3.87 50.97
C GLU A 63 -4.27 4.38 49.84
N VAL A 64 -3.25 5.17 50.17
CA VAL A 64 -2.23 5.57 49.19
C VAL A 64 -1.46 4.36 48.68
N THR A 65 -1.11 3.41 49.55
CA THR A 65 -0.44 2.17 49.16
C THR A 65 -1.31 1.35 48.21
N ARG A 66 -2.60 1.22 48.51
CA ARG A 66 -3.57 0.51 47.67
C ARG A 66 -3.70 1.16 46.29
N VAL A 67 -3.95 2.47 46.23
CA VAL A 67 -4.11 3.20 44.96
C VAL A 67 -2.84 3.17 44.12
N ALA A 68 -1.67 3.33 44.74
CA ALA A 68 -0.39 3.25 44.04
C ALA A 68 -0.17 1.86 43.42
N ARG A 69 -0.55 0.79 44.13
CA ARG A 69 -0.49 -0.57 43.62
C ARG A 69 -1.49 -0.80 42.49
N GLU A 70 -2.75 -0.43 42.66
CA GLU A 70 -3.81 -0.64 41.66
C GLU A 70 -3.53 0.12 40.37
N VAL A 71 -3.31 1.43 40.45
CA VAL A 71 -3.14 2.29 39.27
C VAL A 71 -1.74 2.16 38.69
N GLY A 72 -0.72 2.08 39.55
CA GLY A 72 0.69 2.11 39.13
C GLY A 72 1.29 0.75 38.77
N THR A 73 0.85 -0.35 39.42
CA THR A 73 1.45 -1.69 39.21
C THR A 73 0.50 -2.65 38.53
N GLU A 74 -0.76 -2.72 38.98
CA GLU A 74 -1.74 -3.66 38.44
C GLU A 74 -2.47 -3.14 37.19
N GLY A 75 -2.34 -1.85 36.88
CA GLY A 75 -3.00 -1.22 35.73
C GLY A 75 -4.52 -1.13 35.86
N GLN A 76 -5.05 -1.26 37.08
CA GLN A 76 -6.47 -1.08 37.38
C GLN A 76 -6.82 0.42 37.37
N LEU A 77 -7.11 0.94 36.18
CA LEU A 77 -7.39 2.36 35.96
C LEU A 77 -8.74 2.78 36.57
N GLY A 78 -8.74 3.87 37.33
CA GLY A 78 -9.92 4.42 38.01
C GLY A 78 -9.97 4.19 39.53
N GLY A 79 -8.93 3.57 40.11
CA GLY A 79 -8.77 3.48 41.56
C GLY A 79 -8.66 4.87 42.20
N ARG A 80 -9.42 5.11 43.27
CA ARG A 80 -9.45 6.37 44.02
C ARG A 80 -9.25 6.10 45.51
N ALA A 81 -8.50 6.98 46.16
CA ALA A 81 -8.32 7.01 47.59
C ALA A 81 -9.59 7.51 48.29
N GLN A 82 -10.11 6.73 49.23
CA GLN A 82 -11.24 7.08 50.09
C GLN A 82 -10.87 6.93 51.57
N VAL A 83 -10.43 8.03 52.18
CA VAL A 83 -10.14 8.08 53.62
C VAL A 83 -11.33 8.72 54.34
N ARG A 84 -11.89 8.04 55.35
CA ARG A 84 -13.06 8.55 56.11
C ARG A 84 -12.60 9.56 57.17
N GLY A 85 -13.39 10.60 57.37
CA GLY A 85 -13.18 11.56 58.46
C GLY A 85 -11.99 12.51 58.28
N VAL A 86 -11.38 12.57 57.08
CA VAL A 86 -10.29 13.52 56.80
C VAL A 86 -10.83 14.93 56.58
N SER A 87 -10.08 15.91 57.09
CA SER A 87 -10.33 17.34 56.92
C SER A 87 -9.00 18.09 56.85
N GLY A 88 -9.05 19.36 56.42
CA GLY A 88 -7.84 20.18 56.22
C GLY A 88 -6.84 19.51 55.28
N VAL A 89 -5.56 19.54 55.65
CA VAL A 89 -4.44 19.02 54.84
C VAL A 89 -4.63 17.56 54.42
N TRP A 90 -5.24 16.72 55.27
CA TRP A 90 -5.48 15.31 54.94
C TRP A 90 -6.43 15.14 53.78
N LYS A 91 -7.48 15.95 53.73
CA LYS A 91 -8.42 15.96 52.62
C LYS A 91 -7.72 16.44 51.34
N ASP A 92 -6.95 17.52 51.43
CA ASP A 92 -6.22 18.06 50.28
C ASP A 92 -5.24 17.03 49.71
N LEU A 93 -4.55 16.27 50.56
CA LEU A 93 -3.66 15.19 50.12
C LEU A 93 -4.42 14.04 49.46
N THR A 94 -5.55 13.60 50.02
CA THR A 94 -6.41 12.59 49.41
C THR A 94 -6.91 13.05 48.03
N ASP A 95 -7.34 14.31 47.93
CA ASP A 95 -7.84 14.89 46.68
C ASP A 95 -6.72 15.01 45.63
N ASN A 96 -5.49 15.35 46.03
CA ASN A 96 -4.34 15.38 45.14
C ASN A 96 -3.96 13.98 44.60
N VAL A 97 -3.96 12.96 45.45
CA VAL A 97 -3.73 11.55 45.02
C VAL A 97 -4.81 11.12 44.04
N ASN A 98 -6.07 11.46 44.32
CA ASN A 98 -7.19 11.18 43.43
C ASN A 98 -7.06 11.89 42.09
N TYR A 99 -6.68 13.16 42.08
CA TYR A 99 -6.48 13.92 40.85
C TYR A 99 -5.35 13.33 40.00
N MET A 100 -4.25 12.92 40.62
CA MET A 100 -3.17 12.23 39.92
C MET A 100 -3.62 10.89 39.33
N ALA A 101 -4.32 10.06 40.11
CA ALA A 101 -4.82 8.77 39.67
C ALA A 101 -5.83 8.90 38.52
N ASP A 102 -6.73 9.88 38.59
CA ASP A 102 -7.76 10.13 37.56
C ASP A 102 -7.15 10.63 36.24
N ASN A 103 -6.18 11.54 36.32
CA ASN A 103 -5.45 12.02 35.13
C ASN A 103 -4.68 10.89 34.45
N LEU A 104 -3.91 10.09 35.21
CA LEU A 104 -3.17 8.97 34.62
C LEU A 104 -4.12 7.91 34.06
N SER A 105 -5.22 7.61 34.76
CA SER A 105 -6.22 6.65 34.33
C SER A 105 -6.90 7.08 33.03
N SER A 106 -7.33 8.34 32.92
CA SER A 106 -7.97 8.86 31.73
C SER A 106 -7.00 8.92 30.55
N GLN A 107 -5.76 9.37 30.77
CA GLN A 107 -4.73 9.44 29.74
C GLN A 107 -4.39 8.06 29.17
N VAL A 108 -4.07 7.09 30.02
CA VAL A 108 -3.71 5.73 29.59
C VAL A 108 -4.90 5.03 28.93
N ARG A 109 -6.12 5.20 29.46
CA ARG A 109 -7.32 4.59 28.85
C ARG A 109 -7.60 5.16 27.46
N ASN A 110 -7.45 6.47 27.26
CA ASN A 110 -7.66 7.09 25.95
C ASN A 110 -6.60 6.63 24.93
N ILE A 111 -5.33 6.51 25.36
CA ILE A 111 -4.25 5.93 24.55
C ILE A 111 -4.62 4.50 24.13
N ALA A 112 -5.02 3.65 25.07
CA ALA A 112 -5.40 2.26 24.79
C ALA A 112 -6.58 2.16 23.81
N GLN A 113 -7.58 3.04 23.93
CA GLN A 113 -8.71 3.09 22.99
C GLN A 113 -8.27 3.44 21.57
N VAL A 114 -7.42 4.46 21.41
CA VAL A 114 -6.95 4.91 20.10
C VAL A 114 -6.04 3.86 19.46
N THR A 115 -5.10 3.27 20.21
CA THR A 115 -4.24 2.21 19.67
C THR A 115 -5.04 0.94 19.31
N THR A 116 -6.08 0.61 20.09
CA THR A 116 -7.01 -0.46 19.76
C THR A 116 -7.78 -0.13 18.47
N ALA A 117 -8.29 1.10 18.32
CA ALA A 117 -9.00 1.53 17.11
C ALA A 117 -8.09 1.41 15.86
N VAL A 118 -6.84 1.88 15.95
CA VAL A 118 -5.84 1.73 14.89
C VAL A 118 -5.59 0.26 14.54
N ALA A 119 -5.50 -0.61 15.54
CA ALA A 119 -5.34 -2.05 15.31
C ALA A 119 -6.53 -2.68 14.58
N HIS A 120 -7.74 -2.12 14.74
CA HIS A 120 -8.94 -2.51 14.00
C HIS A 120 -9.10 -1.75 12.66
N GLY A 121 -8.14 -0.90 12.28
CA GLY A 121 -8.16 -0.13 11.04
C GLY A 121 -8.99 1.17 11.10
N ASP A 122 -9.50 1.56 12.28
CA ASP A 122 -10.15 2.86 12.46
C ASP A 122 -9.10 3.94 12.74
N LEU A 123 -8.72 4.67 11.68
CA LEU A 123 -7.76 5.78 11.72
C LEU A 123 -8.43 7.15 11.96
N SER A 124 -9.73 7.18 12.23
CA SER A 124 -10.46 8.42 12.54
C SER A 124 -10.29 8.87 14.00
N LYS A 125 -9.83 7.98 14.88
CA LYS A 125 -9.66 8.23 16.31
C LYS A 125 -8.31 8.86 16.59
N LYS A 126 -8.33 9.91 17.42
CA LYS A 126 -7.13 10.55 17.96
C LYS A 126 -7.20 10.62 19.47
N ILE A 127 -6.03 10.71 20.08
CA ILE A 127 -5.91 11.01 21.50
C ILE A 127 -6.25 12.50 21.66
N ASP A 128 -7.27 12.81 22.45
CA ASP A 128 -7.76 14.18 22.63
C ASP A 128 -7.59 14.72 24.06
N VAL A 129 -7.37 13.82 25.03
CA VAL A 129 -7.19 14.20 26.44
C VAL A 129 -6.01 15.16 26.67
N ASP A 130 -6.18 16.07 27.62
CA ASP A 130 -5.12 16.99 28.03
C ASP A 130 -3.94 16.23 28.64
N ALA A 131 -2.75 16.52 28.12
CA ALA A 131 -1.51 15.86 28.50
C ALA A 131 -0.38 16.86 28.59
N ARG A 132 0.59 16.59 29.46
CA ARG A 132 1.81 17.39 29.65
C ARG A 132 3.00 16.45 29.82
N GLY A 133 4.21 16.98 29.57
CA GLY A 133 5.45 16.22 29.70
C GLY A 133 5.46 14.97 28.82
N GLU A 134 5.93 13.86 29.37
CA GLU A 134 6.09 12.58 28.66
C GLU A 134 4.77 12.04 28.06
N ILE A 135 3.63 12.28 28.72
CA ILE A 135 2.33 11.86 28.18
C ILE A 135 1.93 12.69 26.97
N LEU A 136 2.33 13.97 26.90
CA LEU A 136 2.11 14.80 25.72
C LEU A 136 2.97 14.34 24.55
N GLU A 137 4.21 13.96 24.81
CA GLU A 137 5.10 13.39 23.79
C GLU A 137 4.51 12.08 23.25
N LEU A 138 4.01 11.21 24.13
CA LEU A 138 3.33 9.97 23.74
C LEU A 138 2.06 10.23 22.92
N LYS A 139 1.20 11.15 23.38
CA LYS A 139 0.01 11.61 22.64
C LYS A 139 0.38 12.09 21.23
N THR A 140 1.43 12.91 21.14
CA THR A 140 1.89 13.49 19.88
C THR A 140 2.44 12.42 18.94
N ALA A 141 3.27 11.52 19.44
CA ALA A 141 3.83 10.42 18.67
C ALA A 141 2.76 9.49 18.11
N ILE A 142 1.77 9.11 18.93
CA ILE A 142 0.66 8.25 18.49
C ILE A 142 -0.23 8.99 17.50
N ASN A 143 -0.61 10.24 17.75
CA ASN A 143 -1.43 11.00 16.80
C ASN A 143 -0.72 11.21 15.45
N THR A 144 0.60 11.44 15.47
CA THR A 144 1.42 11.55 14.25
C THR A 144 1.46 10.22 13.48
N MET A 145 1.55 9.10 14.18
CA MET A 145 1.46 7.77 13.58
C MET A 145 0.08 7.53 12.96
N VAL A 146 -1.02 7.90 13.64
CA VAL A 146 -2.39 7.83 13.09
C VAL A 146 -2.51 8.66 11.82
N ASP A 147 -2.01 9.90 11.84
CA ASP A 147 -2.06 10.81 10.69
C ASP A 147 -1.28 10.27 9.49
N THR A 148 -0.09 9.72 9.74
CA THR A 148 0.75 9.10 8.72
C THR A 148 0.07 7.90 8.08
N LEU A 149 -0.50 7.02 8.92
CA LEU A 149 -1.26 5.84 8.48
C LEU A 149 -2.48 6.24 7.64
N SER A 150 -3.24 7.24 8.10
CA SER A 150 -4.46 7.71 7.43
C SER A 150 -4.12 8.31 6.07
N SER A 151 -3.10 9.17 6.00
CA SER A 151 -2.62 9.77 4.76
C SER A 151 -2.13 8.71 3.78
N PHE A 152 -1.32 7.76 4.25
CA PHE A 152 -0.84 6.65 3.42
C PHE A 152 -1.99 5.77 2.90
N SER A 153 -2.95 5.41 3.74
CA SER A 153 -4.11 4.60 3.34
C SER A 153 -4.96 5.30 2.27
N SER A 154 -5.26 6.58 2.47
CA SER A 154 -5.97 7.39 1.48
C SER A 154 -5.22 7.43 0.15
N GLU A 155 -3.90 7.61 0.21
CA GLU A 155 -3.09 7.79 -0.98
C GLU A 155 -2.90 6.50 -1.78
N VAL A 156 -2.69 5.37 -1.11
CA VAL A 156 -2.66 4.06 -1.77
C VAL A 156 -4.00 3.74 -2.40
N THR A 157 -5.11 4.02 -1.71
CA THR A 157 -6.47 3.81 -2.25
C THR A 157 -6.70 4.66 -3.49
N ARG A 158 -6.27 5.92 -3.46
CA ARG A 158 -6.38 6.85 -4.59
C ARG A 158 -5.58 6.36 -5.81
N VAL A 159 -4.30 6.03 -5.63
CA VAL A 159 -3.44 5.55 -6.72
C VAL A 159 -3.94 4.23 -7.29
N ALA A 160 -4.40 3.31 -6.43
CA ALA A 160 -4.97 2.03 -6.89
C ALA A 160 -6.22 2.23 -7.74
N ARG A 161 -7.10 3.17 -7.36
CA ARG A 161 -8.29 3.54 -8.16
C ARG A 161 -7.88 4.18 -9.48
N GLU A 162 -7.04 5.21 -9.45
CA GLU A 162 -6.64 5.96 -10.65
C GLU A 162 -5.92 5.09 -11.68
N VAL A 163 -4.84 4.40 -11.26
CA VAL A 163 -3.99 3.63 -12.18
C VAL A 163 -4.64 2.27 -12.50
N GLY A 164 -5.27 1.63 -11.52
CA GLY A 164 -5.78 0.27 -11.66
C GLY A 164 -7.20 0.17 -12.21
N SER A 165 -8.12 1.05 -11.79
CA SER A 165 -9.54 0.96 -12.17
C SER A 165 -9.95 1.99 -13.22
N GLU A 166 -9.47 3.23 -13.09
CA GLU A 166 -9.87 4.34 -13.99
C GLU A 166 -8.97 4.47 -15.21
N GLY A 167 -7.83 3.76 -15.24
CA GLY A 167 -6.86 3.82 -16.33
C GLY A 167 -6.17 5.18 -16.46
N GLN A 168 -6.24 6.03 -15.43
CA GLN A 168 -5.53 7.31 -15.36
C GLN A 168 -4.06 7.04 -15.03
N LEU A 169 -3.29 6.71 -16.07
CA LEU A 169 -1.88 6.37 -15.94
C LEU A 169 -1.03 7.60 -15.57
N GLY A 170 -0.15 7.43 -14.58
CA GLY A 170 0.75 8.48 -14.08
C GLY A 170 0.46 8.94 -12.64
N GLY A 171 -0.59 8.40 -11.99
CA GLY A 171 -0.87 8.64 -10.59
C GLY A 171 0.28 8.20 -9.68
N GLN A 172 0.69 9.08 -8.77
CA GLN A 172 1.74 8.81 -7.78
C GLN A 172 1.26 9.17 -6.38
N ALA A 173 1.65 8.34 -5.42
CA ALA A 173 1.44 8.54 -4.01
C ALA A 173 2.41 9.59 -3.44
N ARG A 174 1.88 10.57 -2.73
CA ARG A 174 2.62 11.58 -1.98
C ARG A 174 2.14 11.61 -0.53
N VAL A 175 2.99 11.13 0.36
CA VAL A 175 2.80 11.23 1.82
C VAL A 175 3.89 12.13 2.38
N GLU A 176 3.52 13.22 3.05
CA GLU A 176 4.46 14.20 3.58
C GLU A 176 5.01 13.76 4.94
N GLY A 177 6.23 14.19 5.28
CA GLY A 177 6.84 13.92 6.59
C GLY A 177 7.25 12.47 6.85
N VAL A 178 7.18 11.58 5.86
CA VAL A 178 7.50 10.16 6.04
C VAL A 178 8.99 9.85 5.94
N TYR A 179 9.44 8.97 6.84
CA TYR A 179 10.81 8.44 6.88
C TYR A 179 10.82 6.93 7.10
N GLY A 180 11.99 6.31 6.96
CA GLY A 180 12.18 4.87 7.19
C GLY A 180 11.22 4.01 6.36
N THR A 181 10.50 3.11 7.03
CA THR A 181 9.58 2.16 6.39
C THR A 181 8.47 2.84 5.59
N TRP A 182 7.90 3.94 6.08
CA TRP A 182 6.81 4.67 5.41
C TRP A 182 7.26 5.25 4.06
N LYS A 183 8.45 5.85 4.03
CA LYS A 183 9.05 6.36 2.79
C LYS A 183 9.29 5.24 1.80
N ARG A 184 9.86 4.11 2.25
CA ARG A 184 10.13 2.94 1.40
C ARG A 184 8.85 2.38 0.79
N LEU A 185 7.77 2.26 1.57
CA LEU A 185 6.47 1.81 1.07
C LEU A 185 5.91 2.76 0.00
N THR A 186 5.97 4.06 0.24
CA THR A 186 5.53 5.08 -0.73
C THR A 186 6.33 4.98 -2.04
N THR A 187 7.66 4.85 -1.96
CA THR A 187 8.52 4.65 -3.14
C THR A 187 8.16 3.38 -3.90
N ASN A 188 7.87 2.27 -3.21
CA ASN A 188 7.52 1.01 -3.86
C ASN A 188 6.18 1.10 -4.61
N VAL A 189 5.16 1.74 -4.02
CA VAL A 189 3.87 1.98 -4.68
C VAL A 189 4.06 2.85 -5.93
N ASN A 190 4.87 3.89 -5.83
CA ASN A 190 5.18 4.76 -6.97
C ASN A 190 5.95 4.04 -8.07
N ALA A 191 6.90 3.17 -7.72
CA ALA A 191 7.62 2.36 -8.69
C ALA A 191 6.68 1.40 -9.44
N LEU A 192 5.74 0.76 -8.73
CA LEU A 192 4.72 -0.09 -9.33
C LEU A 192 3.82 0.69 -10.29
N ALA A 193 3.28 1.83 -9.84
CA ALA A 193 2.41 2.67 -10.65
C ALA A 193 3.12 3.22 -11.90
N LEU A 194 4.39 3.63 -11.77
CA LEU A 194 5.21 4.13 -12.86
C LEU A 194 5.52 3.04 -13.89
N ASN A 195 5.88 1.84 -13.43
CA ASN A 195 6.16 0.72 -14.33
C ASN A 195 4.92 0.35 -15.15
N LEU A 196 3.77 0.18 -14.48
CA LEU A 196 2.50 -0.11 -15.17
C LEU A 196 2.12 1.01 -16.15
N THR A 197 2.22 2.27 -15.72
CA THR A 197 1.95 3.44 -16.58
C THR A 197 2.80 3.43 -17.84
N THR A 198 4.12 3.22 -17.69
CA THR A 198 5.06 3.26 -18.81
C THR A 198 4.79 2.11 -19.77
N GLN A 199 4.58 0.90 -19.24
CA GLN A 199 4.37 -0.30 -20.05
C GLN A 199 3.04 -0.25 -20.82
N VAL A 200 1.93 0.06 -20.13
CA VAL A 200 0.61 0.12 -20.76
C VAL A 200 0.51 1.26 -21.76
N ARG A 201 1.09 2.43 -21.47
CA ARG A 201 1.11 3.56 -22.41
C ARG A 201 1.90 3.23 -23.68
N ALA A 202 3.06 2.59 -23.55
CA ALA A 202 3.85 2.17 -24.71
C ALA A 202 3.08 1.18 -25.60
N ILE A 203 2.36 0.23 -25.00
CA ILE A 203 1.51 -0.72 -25.73
C ILE A 203 0.38 0.02 -26.45
N ALA A 204 -0.32 0.93 -25.75
CA ALA A 204 -1.44 1.68 -26.30
C ALA A 204 -1.04 2.57 -27.48
N GLU A 205 0.13 3.23 -27.42
CA GLU A 205 0.65 4.05 -28.51
C GLU A 205 0.91 3.26 -29.78
N VAL A 206 1.55 2.08 -29.66
CA VAL A 206 1.83 1.22 -30.81
C VAL A 206 0.53 0.62 -31.36
N ALA A 207 -0.37 0.15 -30.49
CA ALA A 207 -1.67 -0.36 -30.91
C ALA A 207 -2.49 0.70 -31.67
N SER A 208 -2.47 1.95 -31.21
CA SER A 208 -3.14 3.07 -31.89
C SER A 208 -2.50 3.38 -33.25
N ALA A 209 -1.17 3.35 -33.35
CA ALA A 209 -0.48 3.57 -34.63
C ALA A 209 -0.83 2.48 -35.65
N VAL A 210 -0.83 1.22 -35.22
CA VAL A 210 -1.21 0.06 -36.05
C VAL A 210 -2.67 0.18 -36.50
N ALA A 211 -3.58 0.60 -35.62
CA ALA A 211 -4.98 0.84 -35.98
C ALA A 211 -5.17 1.97 -37.01
N GLN A 212 -4.23 2.92 -37.07
CA GLN A 212 -4.19 3.99 -38.06
C GLN A 212 -3.44 3.60 -39.35
N GLY A 213 -2.96 2.35 -39.45
CA GLY A 213 -2.23 1.84 -40.62
C GLY A 213 -0.72 2.05 -40.57
N ASP A 214 -0.16 2.54 -39.46
CA ASP A 214 1.27 2.64 -39.27
C ASP A 214 1.83 1.41 -38.53
N MET A 215 2.28 0.41 -39.30
CA MET A 215 2.97 -0.78 -38.79
C MET A 215 4.50 -0.62 -38.74
N SER A 216 5.03 0.61 -38.80
CA SER A 216 6.47 0.86 -38.68
C SER A 216 6.95 0.86 -37.22
N ARG A 217 6.04 1.09 -36.26
CA ARG A 217 6.33 1.17 -34.83
C ARG A 217 6.34 -0.21 -34.16
N SER A 218 7.12 -0.34 -33.10
CA SER A 218 7.14 -1.51 -32.22
C SER A 218 7.30 -1.08 -30.76
N ILE A 219 6.89 -1.95 -29.84
CA ILE A 219 6.99 -1.70 -28.41
C ILE A 219 8.38 -2.14 -27.94
N THR A 220 9.15 -1.19 -27.42
CA THR A 220 10.56 -1.41 -27.00
C THR A 220 10.76 -1.37 -25.50
N VAL A 221 9.75 -0.97 -24.73
CA VAL A 221 9.86 -0.83 -23.27
C VAL A 221 10.15 -2.17 -22.58
N GLU A 222 10.97 -2.14 -21.54
CA GLU A 222 11.20 -3.31 -20.71
C GLU A 222 9.95 -3.68 -19.91
N ALA A 223 9.52 -4.94 -20.07
CA ALA A 223 8.42 -5.54 -19.35
C ALA A 223 8.83 -6.92 -18.86
N ARG A 224 8.17 -7.41 -17.79
CA ARG A 224 8.39 -8.74 -17.23
C ARG A 224 7.04 -9.42 -16.98
N GLY A 225 7.04 -10.75 -16.94
CA GLY A 225 5.84 -11.56 -16.71
C GLY A 225 4.79 -11.36 -17.81
N GLU A 226 3.52 -11.32 -17.42
CA GLU A 226 2.37 -11.23 -18.33
C GLU A 226 2.41 -10.00 -19.24
N VAL A 227 2.95 -8.87 -18.74
CA VAL A 227 3.08 -7.65 -19.55
C VAL A 227 4.14 -7.81 -20.65
N ALA A 228 5.18 -8.62 -20.42
CA ALA A 228 6.18 -8.94 -21.45
C ALA A 228 5.57 -9.81 -22.55
N GLU A 229 4.79 -10.81 -22.17
CA GLU A 229 4.08 -11.67 -23.12
C GLU A 229 3.10 -10.86 -23.97
N LEU A 230 2.34 -9.94 -23.35
CA LEU A 230 1.45 -9.02 -24.07
C LEU A 230 2.23 -8.15 -25.07
N LYS A 231 3.35 -7.57 -24.65
CA LYS A 231 4.23 -6.78 -25.53
C LYS A 231 4.70 -7.60 -26.73
N ASP A 232 5.17 -8.82 -26.52
CA ASP A 232 5.70 -9.69 -27.57
C ASP A 232 4.59 -10.12 -28.55
N ASN A 233 3.40 -10.46 -28.03
CA ASN A 233 2.23 -10.80 -28.85
C ASN A 233 1.77 -9.63 -29.73
N ILE A 234 1.73 -8.41 -29.18
CA ILE A 234 1.38 -7.22 -29.97
C ILE A 234 2.44 -6.95 -31.04
N ASN A 235 3.74 -7.03 -30.70
CA ASN A 235 4.81 -6.87 -31.69
C ASN A 235 4.74 -7.90 -32.82
N LEU A 236 4.42 -9.17 -32.50
CA LEU A 236 4.20 -10.21 -33.51
C LEU A 236 3.00 -9.90 -34.40
N LEU A 237 1.90 -9.42 -33.81
CA LEU A 237 0.71 -8.98 -34.56
C LEU A 237 1.06 -7.84 -35.52
N VAL A 238 1.84 -6.84 -35.07
CA VAL A 238 2.31 -5.74 -35.93
C VAL A 238 3.13 -6.29 -37.11
N ALA A 239 4.04 -7.22 -36.85
CA ALA A 239 4.88 -7.82 -37.89
C ALA A 239 4.03 -8.56 -38.95
N ASN A 240 3.05 -9.36 -38.52
CA ASN A 240 2.15 -10.09 -39.41
C ASN A 240 1.26 -9.15 -40.24
N LEU A 241 0.72 -8.09 -39.63
CA LEU A 241 -0.06 -7.08 -40.35
C LEU A 241 0.79 -6.32 -41.36
N ARG A 242 2.04 -6.00 -41.02
CA ARG A 242 2.97 -5.36 -41.94
C ARG A 242 3.27 -6.22 -43.15
N GLU A 243 3.44 -7.53 -42.97
CA GLU A 243 3.70 -8.46 -44.08
C GLU A 243 2.49 -8.60 -45.00
N THR A 244 1.29 -8.79 -44.44
CA THR A 244 0.04 -8.89 -45.21
C THR A 244 -0.29 -7.59 -45.96
N THR A 245 -0.07 -6.42 -45.34
CA THR A 245 -0.28 -5.12 -45.99
C THR A 245 0.69 -4.93 -47.15
N ARG A 246 1.97 -5.27 -46.96
CA ARG A 246 2.96 -5.23 -48.05
C ARG A 246 2.59 -6.14 -49.22
N ALA A 247 2.13 -7.36 -48.93
CA ALA A 247 1.69 -8.29 -49.96
C ALA A 247 0.50 -7.72 -50.75
N LYS A 248 -0.46 -7.11 -50.05
CA LYS A 248 -1.61 -6.43 -50.66
C LYS A 248 -1.18 -5.24 -51.52
N ASP A 249 -0.38 -4.33 -50.97
CA ASP A 249 0.11 -3.14 -51.69
C ASP A 249 0.93 -3.52 -52.92
N TRP A 250 1.73 -4.59 -52.81
CA TRP A 250 2.45 -5.15 -53.94
C TRP A 250 1.51 -5.68 -55.02
N LEU A 251 0.46 -6.43 -54.65
CA LEU A 251 -0.56 -6.90 -55.59
C LEU A 251 -1.26 -5.74 -56.29
N GLU A 252 -1.74 -4.75 -55.54
CA GLU A 252 -2.47 -3.60 -56.10
C GLU A 252 -1.56 -2.77 -57.03
N SER A 253 -0.32 -2.49 -56.64
CA SER A 253 0.66 -1.81 -57.48
C SER A 253 0.98 -2.60 -58.75
N THR A 254 1.11 -3.92 -58.65
CA THR A 254 1.40 -4.80 -59.80
C THR A 254 0.21 -4.83 -60.76
N LEU A 255 -1.02 -4.97 -60.24
CA LEU A 255 -2.24 -4.95 -61.04
C LEU A 255 -2.43 -3.61 -61.75
N ALA A 256 -2.24 -2.48 -61.06
CA ALA A 256 -2.34 -1.15 -61.65
C ALA A 256 -1.30 -0.96 -62.77
N ARG A 257 -0.05 -1.41 -62.55
CA ARG A 257 1.01 -1.36 -63.57
C ARG A 257 0.66 -2.21 -64.79
N LEU A 258 0.20 -3.44 -64.59
CA LEU A 258 -0.21 -4.32 -65.68
C LEU A 258 -1.40 -3.75 -66.45
N ALA A 259 -2.42 -3.24 -65.76
CA ALA A 259 -3.57 -2.60 -66.38
C ALA A 259 -3.15 -1.41 -67.25
N ALA A 260 -2.23 -0.57 -66.78
CA ALA A 260 -1.69 0.54 -67.55
C ALA A 260 -0.91 0.07 -68.79
N LEU A 261 -0.12 -1.01 -68.66
CA LEU A 261 0.62 -1.59 -69.79
C LEU A 261 -0.30 -2.23 -70.84
N MET A 262 -1.45 -2.78 -70.43
CA MET A 262 -2.44 -3.32 -71.35
C MET A 262 -3.27 -2.22 -72.02
N GLN A 263 -3.30 -1.01 -71.46
CA GLN A 263 -4.13 0.08 -71.95
C GLN A 263 -3.54 0.70 -73.22
N GLY A 264 -4.04 0.27 -74.37
CA GLY A 264 -3.65 0.79 -75.69
C GLY A 264 -3.22 -0.27 -76.69
N HIS A 265 -2.97 -1.50 -76.24
CA HIS A 265 -2.65 -2.64 -77.12
C HIS A 265 -3.93 -3.34 -77.57
N ARG A 266 -4.07 -3.58 -78.89
CA ARG A 266 -5.19 -4.33 -79.49
C ARG A 266 -4.82 -5.77 -79.87
N ASP A 267 -3.54 -6.10 -79.82
CA ASP A 267 -3.03 -7.44 -80.12
C ASP A 267 -2.86 -8.24 -78.83
N LEU A 268 -3.57 -9.36 -78.76
CA LEU A 268 -3.56 -10.26 -77.61
C LEU A 268 -2.17 -10.90 -77.40
N MET A 269 -1.38 -11.08 -78.46
CA MET A 269 -0.03 -11.64 -78.36
C MET A 269 0.95 -10.67 -77.72
N GLU A 270 0.91 -9.39 -78.10
CA GLU A 270 1.75 -8.36 -77.49
C GLU A 270 1.42 -8.19 -76.01
N VAL A 271 0.13 -8.20 -75.67
CA VAL A 271 -0.34 -8.14 -74.28
C VAL A 271 0.18 -9.34 -73.48
N ALA A 272 0.08 -10.55 -74.04
CA ALA A 272 0.56 -11.77 -73.39
C ALA A 272 2.08 -11.76 -73.16
N ASP A 273 2.88 -11.28 -74.12
CA ASP A 273 4.34 -11.15 -73.98
C ASP A 273 4.71 -10.06 -72.96
N LEU A 274 4.04 -8.91 -72.97
CA LEU A 274 4.23 -7.83 -72.00
C LEU A 274 3.93 -8.27 -70.57
N ILE A 275 2.81 -8.96 -70.36
CA ILE A 275 2.44 -9.49 -69.03
C ILE A 275 3.49 -10.50 -68.55
N LEU A 276 3.93 -11.43 -69.41
CA LEU A 276 4.95 -12.40 -69.02
C LEU A 276 6.29 -11.73 -68.71
N ARG A 277 6.70 -10.71 -69.48
CA ARG A 277 7.94 -9.98 -69.21
C ARG A 277 7.94 -9.27 -67.86
N GLU A 278 6.78 -8.80 -67.39
CA GLU A 278 6.70 -8.10 -66.09
C GLU A 278 6.37 -9.02 -64.91
N LEU A 279 5.44 -9.96 -65.06
CA LEU A 279 5.08 -10.86 -63.95
C LEU A 279 6.16 -11.89 -63.65
N THR A 280 6.78 -12.48 -64.67
CA THR A 280 7.68 -13.63 -64.48
C THR A 280 8.91 -13.30 -63.61
N PRO A 281 9.57 -12.13 -63.77
CA PRO A 281 10.61 -11.68 -62.84
C PRO A 281 10.08 -11.37 -61.44
N LEU A 282 8.88 -10.78 -61.34
CA LEU A 282 8.29 -10.34 -60.06
C LEU A 282 7.89 -11.52 -59.16
N VAL A 283 7.43 -12.64 -59.72
CA VAL A 283 7.14 -13.86 -58.96
C VAL A 283 8.32 -14.84 -58.91
N ASN A 284 9.49 -14.45 -59.41
CA ASN A 284 10.70 -15.28 -59.50
C ASN A 284 10.44 -16.64 -60.18
N ALA A 285 9.58 -16.66 -61.21
CA ALA A 285 9.26 -17.86 -61.95
C ALA A 285 10.34 -18.12 -63.01
N GLN A 286 10.77 -19.38 -63.17
CA GLN A 286 11.79 -19.75 -64.15
C GLN A 286 11.24 -19.81 -65.59
N TYR A 287 9.94 -20.07 -65.72
CA TYR A 287 9.22 -20.22 -66.98
C TYR A 287 7.80 -19.67 -66.83
N GLY A 288 7.30 -19.02 -67.87
CA GLY A 288 5.89 -18.60 -67.96
C GLY A 288 5.39 -18.75 -69.40
N ALA A 289 4.11 -19.09 -69.59
CA ALA A 289 3.50 -19.24 -70.91
C ALA A 289 2.00 -18.87 -70.87
N PHE A 290 1.52 -18.23 -71.94
CA PHE A 290 0.10 -17.99 -72.20
C PHE A 290 -0.40 -18.88 -73.34
N PHE A 291 -1.61 -19.42 -73.16
CA PHE A 291 -2.30 -20.25 -74.15
C PHE A 291 -3.71 -19.69 -74.40
N LEU A 292 -4.16 -19.69 -75.65
CA LEU A 292 -5.54 -19.37 -76.04
C LEU A 292 -6.31 -20.68 -76.18
N ALA A 293 -7.49 -20.76 -75.59
CA ALA A 293 -8.43 -21.82 -75.91
C ALA A 293 -9.19 -21.46 -77.19
N ASP A 294 -9.20 -22.37 -78.16
CA ASP A 294 -9.96 -22.23 -79.38
C ASP A 294 -11.45 -22.53 -79.10
N PRO A 295 -12.39 -21.58 -79.27
CA PRO A 295 -13.79 -21.78 -78.90
C PRO A 295 -14.55 -22.77 -79.80
N ASP A 296 -13.97 -23.21 -80.92
CA ASP A 296 -14.62 -24.12 -81.88
C ASP A 296 -14.43 -25.63 -81.58
N GLU A 297 -13.71 -26.01 -80.51
CA GLU A 297 -13.59 -27.41 -80.08
C GLU A 297 -14.34 -27.68 -78.76
N ASP A 298 -15.58 -28.17 -78.89
CA ASP A 298 -16.41 -28.68 -77.79
C ASP A 298 -15.69 -29.76 -76.96
N GLY A 299 -15.49 -29.47 -75.67
CA GLY A 299 -15.42 -30.47 -74.60
C GLY A 299 -14.20 -31.38 -74.55
N ALA A 300 -13.10 -30.92 -73.93
CA ALA A 300 -12.12 -31.83 -73.34
C ALA A 300 -11.50 -31.27 -72.06
N SER A 301 -11.64 -32.02 -70.96
CA SER A 301 -11.13 -31.66 -69.64
C SER A 301 -9.60 -31.50 -69.66
N LEU A 302 -9.12 -30.38 -69.15
CA LEU A 302 -7.70 -30.06 -68.99
C LEU A 302 -7.07 -30.92 -67.87
N ARG A 303 -6.44 -32.04 -68.24
CA ARG A 303 -5.46 -32.74 -67.41
C ARG A 303 -4.15 -32.90 -68.18
N THR A 304 -3.19 -32.07 -67.76
CA THR A 304 -1.72 -32.08 -67.86
C THR A 304 -0.99 -33.15 -68.70
N THR A 305 0.08 -32.64 -69.37
CA THR A 305 1.38 -33.28 -69.78
C THR A 305 1.65 -33.66 -71.27
N ALA A 306 0.82 -33.27 -72.23
CA ALA A 306 1.17 -33.24 -73.67
C ALA A 306 0.43 -32.05 -74.33
N PRO A 307 0.87 -31.47 -75.47
CA PRO A 307 0.29 -30.24 -75.99
C PRO A 307 -1.20 -30.47 -76.22
N ALA A 308 -2.02 -29.79 -75.43
CA ALA A 308 -3.47 -29.95 -75.46
C ALA A 308 -3.95 -29.54 -76.85
N LYS A 309 -4.54 -30.49 -77.58
CA LYS A 309 -5.36 -30.16 -78.76
C LYS A 309 -6.44 -29.17 -78.31
N GLY A 310 -6.56 -28.06 -79.04
CA GLY A 310 -7.45 -26.95 -78.72
C GLY A 310 -6.81 -25.78 -77.95
N LEU A 311 -5.51 -25.84 -77.60
CA LEU A 311 -4.77 -24.70 -77.03
C LEU A 311 -3.71 -24.16 -77.99
N ALA A 312 -3.85 -22.91 -78.43
CA ALA A 312 -2.82 -22.20 -79.19
C ALA A 312 -1.84 -21.49 -78.25
N PHE A 313 -0.55 -21.80 -78.33
CA PHE A 313 0.47 -21.06 -77.58
C PHE A 313 0.59 -19.63 -78.13
N ILE A 314 0.54 -18.63 -77.24
CA ILE A 314 0.50 -17.22 -77.63
C ILE A 314 1.79 -16.49 -77.26
N ALA A 315 2.32 -16.72 -76.06
CA ALA A 315 3.54 -16.07 -75.60
C ALA A 315 4.23 -16.93 -74.55
N GLY A 316 5.57 -16.83 -74.46
CA GLY A 316 6.35 -17.57 -73.47
C GLY A 316 7.60 -16.80 -73.04
N TYR A 317 7.88 -16.88 -71.75
CA TYR A 317 9.03 -16.24 -71.11
C TYR A 317 9.91 -17.31 -70.48
N ARG A 318 11.22 -17.18 -70.69
CA ARG A 318 12.25 -17.99 -70.06
C ARG A 318 13.33 -17.06 -69.54
N ASP A 319 13.59 -17.12 -68.25
CA ASP A 319 14.60 -16.26 -67.64
C ASP A 319 16.00 -16.67 -68.11
N SER A 320 16.67 -15.78 -68.85
CA SER A 320 18.02 -16.01 -69.40
C SER A 320 19.12 -15.93 -68.32
N PHE A 321 18.78 -15.56 -67.07
CA PHE A 321 19.73 -15.46 -65.96
C PHE A 321 19.99 -16.76 -65.20
N ALA A 322 19.23 -17.84 -65.43
CA ALA A 322 19.44 -19.12 -64.74
C ALA A 322 20.70 -19.89 -65.20
N VAL A 323 21.33 -19.50 -66.32
CA VAL A 323 22.50 -20.21 -66.87
C VAL A 323 23.82 -19.87 -66.14
N HIS A 324 23.88 -18.77 -65.39
CA HIS A 324 25.15 -18.28 -64.81
C HIS A 324 25.40 -18.64 -63.33
N ARG A 325 24.54 -19.43 -62.67
CA ARG A 325 24.74 -19.82 -61.26
C ARG A 325 25.18 -21.27 -61.01
N ALA A 326 25.42 -22.06 -62.06
CA ALA A 326 25.85 -23.46 -61.93
C ALA A 326 27.36 -23.71 -62.16
N SER A 327 28.18 -22.69 -62.44
CA SER A 327 29.60 -22.88 -62.79
C SER A 327 30.63 -22.38 -61.77
N ALA A 328 30.24 -22.05 -60.53
CA ALA A 328 31.20 -21.69 -59.48
C ALA A 328 30.79 -22.21 -58.10
N ARG A 329 31.17 -23.46 -57.80
CA ARG A 329 31.62 -23.97 -56.48
C ARG A 329 31.87 -25.49 -56.58
N TRP A 330 33.12 -25.84 -56.89
CA TRP A 330 33.84 -26.90 -56.20
C TRP A 330 34.76 -26.21 -55.19
#